data_AF-A0A1T5EEK0-F1
#
_entry.id   AF-A0A1T5EEK0-F1
#
_cell.length_a   1.000
_cell.length_b   1.000
_cell.length_c   1.000
_cell.angle_alpha   90.00
_cell.angle_beta   90.00
_cell.angle_gamma   90.00
#
_symmetry.space_group_name_H-M   'P 1'
#
loop_
_entity.id
_entity.type
_entity.pdbx_description
1 polymer ?
#
loop_
_entity_poly.entity_id
_entity_poly.type
_entity_poly.pdbx_seq_one_letter_code
_entity_poly.pdbx_strand_id
1 'polypeptide(L)'
;MDPRTRTRNISLVTASDPEYRRYVERQRLATSRIGEGYGQRLYADKISVLLESAVRKWVAPYGGQENRILTFEQLGRDHKYSKRFREIDFVLDREDTLTIGELKVSSSLKVLTKAYAQLSESFDVLQRTGRSVEPMLIYINLNYENSQAAIDIFDPDFGSMVFQHRNVNGRAYQLLQLSPVEIFDWAVEQGIIRDPKLIEKALEEARQNHFLRTERSKLRQMEVPEDEWPTELKVIDMQRAPMIVQFCSTDNRPDKNDLATRLKEAFSERHEQRFNFGRVKWFDNTKFFGNVRIHGEEVAFVHINNFKRKPSAPLDKNQVIYYRRVVRSDTGKIRLSGCTLLEYTPDFGTLMHLLEHDAIEGCIAIRKPSKMPIESKYIFRLLEHGTRQIFMNRSEDSFIETVQNYYDKGLRDRWFHRLCWYLERIAMKLVESKNREMMEQMIYCYFYANLRPGILFYVWQHGLFRFIAYSDGMDYEIPMEILLQHADDLDELELDRIRNYSYANSFFPKLKAQDSL
;
A
#
# COMPACT_ATOMS: atom_id res chain seq x y z
N MET A 1 -8.19 -14.63 23.04
CA MET A 1 -6.87 -15.25 22.79
C MET A 1 -5.85 -14.13 22.71
N ASP A 2 -4.83 -14.17 23.56
CA ASP A 2 -3.73 -13.22 23.57
C ASP A 2 -3.04 -13.20 22.18
N PRO A 3 -2.91 -12.03 21.50
CA PRO A 3 -2.16 -11.89 20.24
C PRO A 3 -0.74 -12.46 20.29
N ARG A 4 -0.15 -12.56 21.49
CA ARG A 4 1.18 -13.14 21.74
C ARG A 4 1.26 -14.63 21.39
N THR A 5 0.14 -15.37 21.36
CA THR A 5 0.10 -16.83 21.11
C THR A 5 0.08 -17.25 19.63
N ARG A 6 0.12 -16.30 18.68
CA ARG A 6 -0.04 -16.62 17.23
C ARG A 6 1.24 -16.92 16.46
N THR A 7 2.42 -16.79 17.07
CA THR A 7 3.71 -17.03 16.39
C THR A 7 4.61 -17.91 17.24
N ARG A 8 5.28 -18.90 16.65
CA ARG A 8 6.22 -19.81 17.32
C ARG A 8 7.36 -20.24 16.39
N ASN A 9 8.30 -21.04 16.90
CA ASN A 9 9.43 -21.60 16.13
C ASN A 9 10.18 -20.52 15.35
N ILE A 10 10.48 -19.41 16.03
CA ILE A 10 11.16 -18.26 15.44
C ILE A 10 12.66 -18.53 15.44
N SER A 11 13.29 -18.45 14.28
CA SER A 11 14.74 -18.54 14.16
C SER A 11 15.24 -17.74 12.96
N LEU A 12 16.53 -17.46 12.97
CA LEU A 12 17.26 -16.93 11.82
C LEU A 12 18.00 -18.09 11.16
N VAL A 13 17.92 -18.20 9.84
CA VAL A 13 18.60 -19.23 9.04
C VAL A 13 19.35 -18.59 7.88
N THR A 14 20.33 -19.32 7.33
CA THR A 14 21.06 -18.86 6.14
C THR A 14 20.24 -19.03 4.86
N ALA A 15 20.63 -18.36 3.79
CA ALA A 15 20.11 -18.61 2.45
C ALA A 15 20.38 -20.05 1.94
N SER A 16 21.26 -20.81 2.62
CA SER A 16 21.51 -22.22 2.32
C SER A 16 20.49 -23.18 2.93
N ASP A 17 19.60 -22.70 3.81
CA ASP A 17 18.57 -23.52 4.46
C ASP A 17 17.70 -24.25 3.42
N PRO A 18 17.56 -25.58 3.51
CA PRO A 18 16.83 -26.37 2.51
C PRO A 18 15.36 -25.96 2.36
N GLU A 19 14.71 -25.54 3.44
CA GLU A 19 13.30 -25.16 3.38
C GLU A 19 13.11 -23.77 2.79
N TYR A 20 14.02 -22.84 3.09
CA TYR A 20 14.06 -21.54 2.45
C TYR A 20 14.37 -21.66 0.95
N ARG A 21 15.34 -22.51 0.54
CA ARG A 21 15.60 -22.77 -0.89
C ARG A 21 14.36 -23.29 -1.61
N ARG A 22 13.66 -24.26 -1.04
CA ARG A 22 12.36 -24.74 -1.57
C ARG A 22 11.30 -23.65 -1.59
N TYR A 23 11.31 -22.73 -0.63
CA TYR A 23 10.42 -21.57 -0.64
C TYR A 23 10.75 -20.63 -1.81
N VAL A 24 12.02 -20.26 -1.99
CA VAL A 24 12.49 -19.39 -3.10
C VAL A 24 12.25 -20.04 -4.45
N GLU A 25 12.53 -21.33 -4.62
CA GLU A 25 12.25 -22.07 -5.86
C GLU A 25 10.75 -22.05 -6.20
N ARG A 26 9.88 -22.25 -5.21
CA ARG A 26 8.42 -22.14 -5.40
C ARG A 26 8.01 -20.73 -5.80
N GLN A 27 8.60 -19.70 -5.20
CA GLN A 27 8.35 -18.31 -5.59
C GLN A 27 8.84 -18.03 -7.01
N ARG A 28 10.06 -18.44 -7.35
CA ARG A 28 10.65 -18.28 -8.69
C ARG A 28 9.82 -18.97 -9.76
N LEU A 29 9.34 -20.18 -9.50
CA LEU A 29 8.43 -20.91 -10.41
C LEU A 29 7.05 -20.25 -10.52
N ALA A 30 6.60 -19.53 -9.49
CA ALA A 30 5.37 -18.74 -9.55
C ALA A 30 5.59 -17.45 -10.36
N THR A 31 6.72 -16.77 -10.18
CA THR A 31 7.08 -15.55 -10.90
C THR A 31 7.44 -15.82 -12.36
N SER A 32 8.12 -16.92 -12.70
CA SER A 32 8.47 -17.28 -14.08
C SER A 32 7.27 -17.65 -14.95
N ARG A 33 6.10 -17.88 -14.35
CA ARG A 33 4.81 -18.07 -15.06
C ARG A 33 4.14 -16.74 -15.42
N ILE A 34 4.64 -15.63 -14.88
CA ILE A 34 4.23 -14.27 -15.20
C ILE A 34 5.36 -13.73 -16.09
N GLY A 35 5.12 -13.67 -17.41
CA GLY A 35 6.16 -13.52 -18.43
C GLY A 35 7.30 -12.54 -18.09
N GLU A 36 8.53 -12.95 -18.39
CA GLU A 36 9.73 -12.13 -18.28
C GLU A 36 9.70 -11.00 -19.32
N GLY A 37 9.00 -9.92 -19.00
CA GLY A 37 9.17 -8.64 -19.70
C GLY A 37 10.50 -8.01 -19.30
N TYR A 38 11.62 -8.52 -19.84
CA TYR A 38 12.92 -7.84 -19.75
C TYR A 38 12.90 -6.57 -20.62
N GLY A 39 12.26 -5.52 -20.11
CA GLY A 39 12.63 -4.15 -20.48
C GLY A 39 14.06 -3.86 -20.03
N GLN A 40 14.73 -2.93 -20.70
CA GLN A 40 16.02 -2.42 -20.24
C GLN A 40 15.89 -1.96 -18.79
N ARG A 41 16.54 -2.66 -17.84
CA ARG A 41 16.58 -2.22 -16.44
C ARG A 41 17.15 -0.80 -16.39
N LEU A 42 16.44 0.07 -15.68
CA LEU A 42 16.89 1.43 -15.39
C LEU A 42 18.26 1.40 -14.70
N TYR A 43 19.07 2.44 -14.88
CA TYR A 43 20.38 2.53 -14.23
C TYR A 43 20.21 2.63 -12.70
N ALA A 44 19.13 3.27 -12.23
CA ALA A 44 18.74 3.27 -10.83
C ALA A 44 18.57 1.84 -10.27
N ASP A 45 17.88 0.94 -10.97
CA ASP A 45 17.69 -0.44 -10.49
C ASP A 45 19.00 -1.23 -10.48
N LYS A 46 19.87 -1.00 -11.47
CA LYS A 46 21.19 -1.65 -11.54
C LYS A 46 22.09 -1.19 -10.38
N ILE A 47 22.13 0.11 -10.11
CA ILE A 47 22.97 0.67 -9.05
C ILE A 47 22.45 0.24 -7.68
N SER A 48 21.14 0.17 -7.48
CA SER A 48 20.54 -0.28 -6.22
C SER A 48 21.05 -1.65 -5.80
N VAL A 49 21.06 -2.63 -6.71
CA VAL A 49 21.56 -3.99 -6.41
C VAL A 49 23.05 -3.98 -6.04
N LEU A 50 23.85 -3.15 -6.72
CA LEU A 50 25.29 -3.05 -6.47
C LEU A 50 25.59 -2.39 -5.11
N LEU A 51 24.90 -1.29 -4.81
CA LEU A 51 24.99 -0.58 -3.55
C LEU A 51 24.48 -1.42 -2.38
N GLU A 52 23.42 -2.20 -2.60
CA GLU A 52 22.96 -3.18 -1.61
C GLU A 52 24.03 -4.24 -1.30
N SER A 53 24.71 -4.73 -2.33
CA SER A 53 25.83 -5.66 -2.13
C SER A 53 27.02 -4.99 -1.44
N ALA A 54 27.27 -3.71 -1.70
CA ALA A 54 28.34 -2.95 -1.06
C ALA A 54 28.08 -2.80 0.44
N VAL A 55 26.89 -2.33 0.84
CA VAL A 55 26.50 -2.22 2.26
C VAL A 55 26.62 -3.56 2.97
N ARG A 56 26.13 -4.66 2.37
CA ARG A 56 26.25 -5.99 3.01
C ARG A 56 27.70 -6.39 3.26
N LYS A 57 28.63 -6.05 2.35
CA LYS A 57 30.07 -6.27 2.56
C LYS A 57 30.66 -5.32 3.59
N TRP A 58 30.21 -4.07 3.62
CA TRP A 58 30.65 -3.06 4.59
C TRP A 58 30.28 -3.44 6.03
N VAL A 59 29.08 -3.98 6.22
CA VAL A 59 28.56 -4.39 7.53
C VAL A 59 29.11 -5.76 7.98
N ALA A 60 29.54 -6.62 7.05
CA ALA A 60 29.96 -8.00 7.35
C ALA A 60 31.02 -8.14 8.46
N PRO A 61 32.10 -7.32 8.53
CA PRO A 61 33.11 -7.41 9.58
C PRO A 61 32.58 -7.21 11.01
N TYR A 62 31.41 -6.56 11.16
CA TYR A 62 30.83 -6.18 12.46
C TYR A 62 29.81 -7.20 12.98
N GLY A 63 29.89 -8.44 12.47
CA GLY A 63 28.96 -9.51 12.82
C GLY A 63 27.76 -9.60 11.88
N GLY A 64 27.88 -9.05 10.66
CA GLY A 64 26.88 -9.25 9.60
C GLY A 64 26.76 -10.73 9.25
N GLN A 65 25.73 -11.38 9.79
CA GLN A 65 25.57 -12.83 9.63
C GLN A 65 24.94 -13.21 8.29
N GLU A 66 25.32 -14.39 7.78
CA GLU A 66 24.59 -15.05 6.70
C GLU A 66 23.17 -15.48 7.12
N ASN A 67 22.94 -15.63 8.44
CA ASN A 67 21.65 -15.97 9.05
C ASN A 67 20.68 -14.78 9.03
N ARG A 68 20.31 -14.32 7.84
CA ARG A 68 19.41 -13.16 7.67
C ARG A 68 17.98 -13.52 7.27
N ILE A 69 17.69 -14.81 7.12
CA ILE A 69 16.36 -15.28 6.77
C ILE A 69 15.61 -15.58 8.06
N LEU A 70 14.67 -14.70 8.41
CA LEU A 70 13.74 -14.91 9.51
C LEU A 70 12.73 -15.98 9.12
N THR A 71 12.73 -17.09 9.85
CA THR A 71 11.71 -18.13 9.75
C THR A 71 10.89 -18.23 11.03
N PHE A 72 9.59 -18.44 10.86
CA PHE A 72 8.66 -18.58 11.98
C PHE A 72 7.41 -19.32 11.54
N GLU A 73 6.71 -19.92 12.50
CA GLU A 73 5.39 -20.47 12.29
C GLU A 73 4.32 -19.51 12.79
N GLN A 74 3.34 -19.21 11.93
CA GLN A 74 2.22 -18.33 12.28
C GLN A 74 0.89 -19.09 12.25
N LEU A 75 0.11 -18.96 13.32
CA LEU A 75 -1.22 -19.53 13.46
C LEU A 75 -2.19 -18.83 12.53
N GLY A 76 -2.67 -19.57 11.53
CA GLY A 76 -3.72 -19.15 10.62
C GLY A 76 -5.09 -19.08 11.29
N ARG A 77 -6.06 -18.52 10.57
CA ARG A 77 -7.47 -18.49 11.00
C ARG A 77 -8.11 -19.87 11.04
N ASP A 78 -7.50 -20.85 10.38
CA ASP A 78 -7.85 -22.26 10.41
C ASP A 78 -7.27 -23.00 11.62
N HIS A 79 -6.66 -22.28 12.56
CA HIS A 79 -5.96 -22.81 13.73
C HIS A 79 -4.78 -23.75 13.38
N LYS A 80 -4.24 -23.65 12.16
CA LYS A 80 -3.01 -24.36 11.78
C LYS A 80 -1.83 -23.41 11.73
N TYR A 81 -0.69 -23.89 12.17
CA TYR A 81 0.56 -23.16 12.01
C TYR A 81 1.09 -23.34 10.59
N SER A 82 1.45 -22.22 9.97
CA SER A 82 2.10 -22.21 8.66
C SER A 82 3.49 -21.60 8.79
N LYS A 83 4.50 -22.29 8.25
CA LYS A 83 5.87 -21.77 8.21
C LYS A 83 5.97 -20.62 7.22
N ARG A 84 6.60 -19.54 7.66
CA ARG A 84 6.84 -18.29 6.95
C ARG A 84 8.34 -18.03 6.89
N PHE A 85 8.74 -17.33 5.84
CA PHE A 85 10.10 -16.88 5.63
C PHE A 85 10.04 -15.40 5.28
N ARG A 86 10.99 -14.64 5.80
CA ARG A 86 11.21 -13.25 5.46
C ARG A 86 12.70 -13.01 5.38
N GLU A 87 13.15 -12.36 4.32
CA GLU A 87 14.53 -11.93 4.20
C GLU A 87 14.69 -10.55 4.85
N ILE A 88 15.71 -10.44 5.70
CA ILE A 88 16.21 -9.20 6.28
C ILE A 88 17.51 -8.88 5.55
N ASP A 89 17.80 -7.62 5.25
CA ASP A 89 18.95 -7.28 4.40
C ASP A 89 20.29 -7.61 5.05
N PHE A 90 20.40 -7.36 6.36
CA PHE A 90 21.51 -7.77 7.20
C PHE A 90 21.06 -7.93 8.66
N VAL A 91 21.80 -8.74 9.41
CA VAL A 91 21.58 -8.96 10.84
C VAL A 91 22.92 -8.85 11.54
N LEU A 92 22.99 -8.03 12.59
CA LEU A 92 24.13 -7.97 13.50
C LEU A 92 23.74 -8.66 14.80
N ASP A 93 24.43 -9.75 15.09
CA ASP A 93 24.15 -10.59 16.24
C ASP A 93 25.23 -10.37 17.30
N ARG A 94 24.88 -9.62 18.36
CA ARG A 94 25.72 -9.40 19.54
C ARG A 94 25.13 -10.17 20.72
N GLU A 95 25.94 -10.45 21.75
CA GLU A 95 25.56 -11.36 22.85
C GLU A 95 24.14 -11.08 23.42
N ASP A 96 23.82 -9.82 23.71
CA ASP A 96 22.52 -9.44 24.28
C ASP A 96 21.56 -8.73 23.30
N THR A 97 22.06 -8.29 22.15
CA THR A 97 21.31 -7.44 21.21
C THR A 97 21.36 -7.99 19.79
N LEU A 98 20.20 -8.06 19.15
CA LEU A 98 20.02 -8.42 17.75
C LEU A 98 19.63 -7.19 16.95
N THR A 99 20.55 -6.61 16.19
CA THR A 99 20.23 -5.51 15.28
C THR A 99 19.77 -6.09 13.95
N ILE A 100 18.60 -5.66 13.48
CA ILE A 100 18.07 -6.05 12.17
C ILE A 100 18.08 -4.86 11.22
N GLY A 101 18.62 -5.09 10.02
CA GLY A 101 18.83 -4.05 9.02
C GLY A 101 17.88 -4.17 7.84
N GLU A 102 17.26 -3.06 7.45
CA GLU A 102 16.63 -2.88 6.14
C GLU A 102 17.44 -1.87 5.34
N LEU A 103 17.59 -2.10 4.04
CA LEU A 103 18.34 -1.23 3.14
C LEU A 103 17.44 -0.77 2.00
N LYS A 104 17.46 0.54 1.73
CA LYS A 104 16.77 1.12 0.57
C LYS A 104 17.70 2.00 -0.23
N VAL A 105 17.68 1.80 -1.54
CA VAL A 105 18.34 2.69 -2.50
C VAL A 105 17.26 3.30 -3.39
N SER A 106 17.06 4.61 -3.29
CA SER A 106 16.00 5.28 -4.06
C SER A 106 16.25 6.77 -4.21
N SER A 107 15.62 7.38 -5.20
CA SER A 107 15.52 8.83 -5.37
C SER A 107 14.23 9.40 -4.75
N SER A 108 13.55 8.63 -3.91
CA SER A 108 12.26 8.98 -3.31
C SER A 108 12.20 8.59 -1.85
N LEU A 109 12.00 9.58 -0.97
CA LEU A 109 11.86 9.37 0.47
C LEU A 109 10.64 8.53 0.84
N LYS A 110 9.62 8.45 -0.03
CA LYS A 110 8.42 7.60 0.20
C LYS A 110 8.77 6.11 0.39
N VAL A 111 9.96 5.68 -0.04
CA VAL A 111 10.42 4.30 0.18
C VAL A 111 10.69 4.00 1.66
N LEU A 112 11.01 5.03 2.47
CA LEU A 112 11.30 4.89 3.89
C LEU A 112 10.09 4.41 4.67
N THR A 113 8.89 4.93 4.39
CA THR A 113 7.64 4.49 5.04
C THR A 113 7.41 2.99 4.86
N LYS A 114 7.67 2.46 3.65
CA LYS A 114 7.59 1.02 3.37
C LYS A 114 8.68 0.23 4.10
N ALA A 115 9.89 0.76 4.17
CA ALA A 115 11.01 0.15 4.87
C ALA A 115 10.72 0.04 6.38
N TYR A 116 10.25 1.11 7.02
CA TYR A 116 9.84 1.09 8.43
C TYR A 116 8.76 0.05 8.71
N ALA A 117 7.75 -0.06 7.82
CA ALA A 117 6.72 -1.08 7.95
C ALA A 117 7.29 -2.51 7.82
N GLN A 118 8.18 -2.75 6.86
CA GLN A 118 8.83 -4.05 6.68
C GLN A 118 9.68 -4.45 7.88
N LEU A 119 10.43 -3.49 8.42
CA LEU A 119 11.32 -3.70 9.55
C LEU A 119 10.54 -3.88 10.87
N SER A 120 9.47 -3.09 11.06
CA SER A 120 8.50 -3.23 12.15
C SER A 120 7.96 -4.65 12.30
N GLU A 121 7.55 -5.27 11.20
CA GLU A 121 6.99 -6.61 11.23
C GLU A 121 8.05 -7.66 11.60
N SER A 122 9.30 -7.49 11.16
CA SER A 122 10.42 -8.36 11.54
C SER A 122 10.77 -8.20 13.02
N PHE A 123 10.81 -6.96 13.50
CA PHE A 123 10.99 -6.60 14.89
C PHE A 123 9.94 -7.29 15.79
N ASP A 124 8.65 -7.18 15.45
CA ASP A 124 7.54 -7.75 16.24
C ASP A 124 7.59 -9.29 16.36
N VAL A 125 8.18 -9.95 15.36
CA VAL A 125 8.40 -11.39 15.40
C VAL A 125 9.61 -11.71 16.26
N LEU A 126 10.75 -11.05 16.02
CA LEU A 126 12.01 -11.35 16.70
C LEU A 126 12.00 -10.97 18.18
N GLN A 127 11.30 -9.91 18.58
CA GLN A 127 11.18 -9.51 19.98
C GLN A 127 10.56 -10.63 20.85
N ARG A 128 9.79 -11.54 20.24
CA ARG A 128 9.20 -12.70 20.94
C ARG A 128 10.21 -13.78 21.31
N THR A 129 11.43 -13.71 20.77
CA THR A 129 12.54 -14.60 21.17
C THR A 129 13.09 -14.24 22.55
N GLY A 130 12.69 -13.10 23.12
CA GLY A 130 13.21 -12.59 24.40
C GLY A 130 14.52 -11.83 24.27
N ARG A 131 15.09 -11.72 23.06
CA ARG A 131 16.28 -10.91 22.79
C ARG A 131 15.93 -9.43 22.69
N SER A 132 16.87 -8.55 23.05
CA SER A 132 16.77 -7.14 22.70
C SER A 132 16.92 -7.03 21.17
N VAL A 133 15.97 -6.39 20.50
CA VAL A 133 16.01 -6.22 19.04
C VAL A 133 16.11 -4.74 18.73
N GLU A 134 17.05 -4.35 17.88
CA GLU A 134 17.23 -2.96 17.45
C GLU A 134 16.99 -2.86 15.93
N PRO A 135 15.95 -2.14 15.48
CA PRO A 135 15.71 -1.97 14.06
C PRO A 135 16.57 -0.84 13.50
N MET A 136 17.32 -1.13 12.44
CA MET A 136 18.20 -0.21 11.73
C MET A 136 17.76 -0.08 10.26
N LEU A 137 17.74 1.14 9.75
CA LEU A 137 17.45 1.47 8.36
C LEU A 137 18.63 2.21 7.75
N ILE A 138 19.18 1.66 6.67
CA ILE A 138 20.17 2.35 5.84
C ILE A 138 19.45 2.83 4.58
N TYR A 139 19.51 4.12 4.30
CA TYR A 139 18.92 4.72 3.11
C TYR A 139 19.99 5.39 2.27
N ILE A 140 20.13 4.95 1.03
CA ILE A 140 21.03 5.55 0.07
C ILE A 140 20.21 6.42 -0.88
N ASN A 141 20.38 7.74 -0.77
CA ASN A 141 19.55 8.71 -1.46
C ASN A 141 20.12 9.03 -2.85
N LEU A 142 19.57 8.42 -3.89
CA LEU A 142 19.97 8.73 -5.28
C LEU A 142 19.66 10.18 -5.70
N ASN A 143 18.85 10.91 -4.93
CA ASN A 143 18.54 12.32 -5.14
C ASN A 143 19.15 13.21 -4.05
N TYR A 144 20.28 12.81 -3.47
CA TYR A 144 20.92 13.52 -2.36
C TYR A 144 21.24 14.99 -2.68
N GLU A 145 21.66 15.31 -3.91
CA GLU A 145 21.99 16.68 -4.34
C GLU A 145 20.80 17.65 -4.23
N ASN A 146 19.58 17.14 -4.40
CA ASN A 146 18.35 17.93 -4.31
C ASN A 146 17.60 17.69 -2.98
N SER A 147 18.22 17.00 -2.03
CA SER A 147 17.58 16.66 -0.75
C SER A 147 17.94 17.68 0.31
N GLN A 148 16.94 18.19 1.02
CA GLN A 148 17.16 19.03 2.21
C GLN A 148 17.50 18.20 3.46
N ALA A 149 17.32 16.87 3.40
CA ALA A 149 17.63 15.98 4.51
C ALA A 149 19.14 15.87 4.69
N ALA A 150 19.59 15.90 5.94
CA ALA A 150 21.00 15.69 6.28
C ALA A 150 21.50 14.36 5.72
N ILE A 151 22.61 14.41 5.00
CA ILE A 151 23.35 13.23 4.55
C ILE A 151 24.43 12.96 5.58
N ASP A 152 24.43 11.76 6.14
CA ASP A 152 25.45 11.29 7.06
C ASP A 152 26.75 11.02 6.28
N ILE A 153 27.89 11.41 6.87
CA ILE A 153 29.21 11.21 6.26
C ILE A 153 29.54 9.73 6.29
N PHE A 154 29.85 9.15 5.13
CA PHE A 154 30.28 7.76 5.05
C PHE A 154 31.67 7.54 5.68
N ASP A 155 31.79 6.51 6.52
CA ASP A 155 33.06 6.01 7.06
C ASP A 155 33.27 4.55 6.65
N PRO A 156 34.43 4.18 6.07
CA PRO A 156 34.77 2.78 5.80
C PRO A 156 34.68 1.85 7.02
N ASP A 157 34.86 2.37 8.24
CA ASP A 157 34.61 1.66 9.50
C ASP A 157 33.12 1.79 9.88
N PHE A 158 32.32 0.75 9.61
CA PHE A 158 30.89 0.77 9.97
C PHE A 158 30.65 1.00 11.48
N GLY A 159 31.60 0.62 12.34
CA GLY A 159 31.49 0.77 13.79
C GLY A 159 31.67 2.20 14.29
N SER A 160 32.24 3.10 13.48
CA SER A 160 32.38 4.53 13.81
C SER A 160 31.15 5.36 13.41
N MET A 161 30.23 4.77 12.62
CA MET A 161 29.05 5.48 12.13
C MET A 161 28.13 5.94 13.26
N VAL A 162 27.67 7.18 13.16
CA VAL A 162 26.70 7.77 14.08
C VAL A 162 25.32 7.68 13.46
N PHE A 163 24.41 6.96 14.13
CA PHE A 163 23.05 6.76 13.65
C PHE A 163 22.09 7.82 14.20
N GLN A 164 21.25 8.35 13.32
CA GLN A 164 20.12 9.19 13.72
C GLN A 164 19.08 8.32 14.42
N HIS A 165 18.57 8.77 15.56
CA HIS A 165 17.48 8.08 16.24
C HIS A 165 16.15 8.64 15.74
N ARG A 166 15.26 7.77 15.28
CA ARG A 166 13.93 8.14 14.78
C ARG A 166 12.86 7.35 15.50
N ASN A 167 11.81 8.02 15.95
CA ASN A 167 10.65 7.35 16.52
C ASN A 167 9.52 7.30 15.49
N VAL A 168 9.19 6.12 14.98
CA VAL A 168 8.13 5.94 13.98
C VAL A 168 7.08 4.99 14.53
N ASN A 169 5.85 5.48 14.70
CA ASN A 169 4.74 4.73 15.31
C ASN A 169 5.06 4.16 16.71
N GLY A 170 5.75 4.95 17.55
CA GLY A 170 6.12 4.57 18.92
C GLY A 170 7.25 3.53 19.01
N ARG A 171 8.01 3.34 17.94
CA ARG A 171 9.19 2.47 17.88
C ARG A 171 10.42 3.28 17.53
N ALA A 172 11.50 3.09 18.29
CA ALA A 172 12.80 3.67 17.99
C ALA A 172 13.50 2.89 16.87
N TYR A 173 14.05 3.62 15.90
CA TYR A 173 14.88 3.13 14.80
C TYR A 173 16.21 3.86 14.78
N GLN A 174 17.25 3.16 14.35
CA GLN A 174 18.51 3.76 13.95
C GLN A 174 18.46 4.01 12.44
N LEU A 175 18.52 5.27 12.00
CA LEU A 175 18.54 5.66 10.60
C LEU A 175 19.94 6.14 10.24
N LEU A 176 20.41 5.67 9.08
CA LEU A 176 21.59 6.20 8.43
C LEU A 176 21.24 6.55 6.98
N GLN A 177 21.39 7.82 6.62
CA GLN A 177 21.13 8.33 5.28
C GLN A 177 22.44 8.68 4.58
N LEU A 178 22.82 7.87 3.59
CA LEU A 178 24.11 7.99 2.92
C LEU A 178 24.02 8.63 1.53
N SER A 179 25.11 9.30 1.17
CA SER A 179 25.40 9.66 -0.22
C SER A 179 25.64 8.37 -1.03
N PRO A 180 25.07 8.24 -2.22
CA PRO A 180 25.33 7.11 -3.11
C PRO A 180 26.75 7.14 -3.68
N VAL A 181 27.42 8.30 -3.71
CA VAL A 181 28.76 8.46 -4.30
C VAL A 181 29.83 7.87 -3.38
N GLU A 182 29.84 8.26 -2.10
CA GLU A 182 30.90 7.86 -1.17
C GLU A 182 30.96 6.34 -0.99
N ILE A 183 29.79 5.71 -0.81
CA ILE A 183 29.71 4.26 -0.71
C ILE A 183 30.03 3.55 -2.04
N PHE A 184 29.72 4.18 -3.18
CA PHE A 184 30.04 3.63 -4.49
C PHE A 184 31.56 3.65 -4.72
N ASP A 185 32.23 4.76 -4.42
CA ASP A 185 33.67 4.91 -4.57
C ASP A 185 34.41 3.91 -3.69
N TRP A 186 34.01 3.81 -2.42
CA TRP A 186 34.51 2.75 -1.53
C TRP A 186 34.27 1.35 -2.11
N ALA A 187 33.09 1.08 -2.68
CA ALA A 187 32.79 -0.22 -3.28
C ALA A 187 33.62 -0.52 -4.54
N VAL A 188 34.01 0.50 -5.31
CA VAL A 188 34.93 0.38 -6.44
C VAL A 188 36.34 0.06 -5.93
N GLU A 189 36.82 0.78 -4.91
CA GLU A 189 38.12 0.53 -4.27
C GLU A 189 38.23 -0.90 -3.69
N GLN A 190 37.16 -1.39 -3.08
CA GLN A 190 37.06 -2.76 -2.57
C GLN A 190 36.84 -3.83 -3.67
N GLY A 191 36.81 -3.43 -4.95
CA GLY A 191 36.60 -4.33 -6.08
C GLY A 191 35.21 -4.99 -6.11
N ILE A 192 34.23 -4.43 -5.40
CA ILE A 192 32.83 -4.89 -5.35
C ILE A 192 32.13 -4.47 -6.64
N ILE A 193 32.35 -3.22 -7.06
CA ILE A 193 31.79 -2.65 -8.29
C ILE A 193 32.92 -2.49 -9.32
N ARG A 194 32.67 -2.97 -10.55
CA ARG A 194 33.68 -2.97 -11.62
C ARG A 194 33.53 -1.85 -12.64
N ASP A 195 32.33 -1.31 -12.79
CA ASP A 195 32.04 -0.26 -13.77
C ASP A 195 31.79 1.07 -13.06
N PRO A 196 32.79 1.96 -12.98
CA PRO A 196 32.68 3.23 -12.27
C PRO A 196 31.71 4.20 -12.94
N LYS A 197 31.35 4.00 -14.22
CA LYS A 197 30.46 4.90 -14.95
C LYS A 197 28.97 4.66 -14.66
N LEU A 198 28.64 3.62 -13.88
CA LEU A 198 27.25 3.30 -13.56
C LEU A 198 26.61 4.33 -12.64
N ILE A 199 27.37 4.87 -11.68
CA ILE A 199 26.84 5.83 -10.70
C ILE A 199 26.43 7.13 -11.37
N GLU A 200 27.25 7.68 -12.27
CA GLU A 200 26.95 8.91 -13.01
C GLU A 200 25.64 8.80 -13.78
N LYS A 201 25.42 7.68 -14.47
CA LYS A 201 24.19 7.43 -15.23
C LYS A 201 22.98 7.30 -14.32
N ALA A 202 23.13 6.64 -13.18
CA ALA A 202 22.03 6.48 -12.21
C ALA A 202 21.68 7.81 -11.54
N LEU A 203 22.66 8.65 -11.22
CA LEU A 203 22.45 9.99 -10.68
C LEU A 203 21.81 10.92 -11.71
N GLU A 204 22.25 10.87 -12.96
CA GLU A 204 21.62 11.64 -14.04
C GLU A 204 20.16 11.22 -14.25
N GLU A 205 19.89 9.92 -14.24
CA GLU A 205 18.52 9.40 -14.29
C GLU A 205 17.70 9.87 -13.08
N ALA A 206 18.28 9.88 -11.88
CA ALA A 206 17.62 10.35 -10.67
C ALA A 206 17.32 11.86 -10.72
N ARG A 207 18.26 12.68 -11.21
CA ARG A 207 18.08 14.12 -11.44
C ARG A 207 16.98 14.38 -12.44
N GLN A 208 16.99 13.69 -13.58
CA GLN A 208 15.94 13.79 -14.58
C GLN A 208 14.58 13.40 -13.98
N ASN A 209 14.50 12.28 -13.27
CA ASN A 209 13.27 11.85 -12.60
C ASN A 209 12.80 12.84 -11.50
N HIS A 210 13.72 13.51 -10.81
CA HIS A 210 13.38 14.56 -9.85
C HIS A 210 12.82 15.80 -10.57
N PHE A 211 13.52 16.31 -11.59
CA PHE A 211 13.07 17.43 -12.41
C PHE A 211 11.66 17.19 -12.98
N LEU A 212 11.43 16.02 -13.59
CA LEU A 212 10.13 15.64 -14.12
C LEU A 212 9.04 15.63 -13.04
N ARG A 213 9.35 15.13 -11.82
CA ARG A 213 8.39 15.14 -10.70
C ARG A 213 8.07 16.57 -10.26
N THR A 214 9.08 17.43 -10.13
CA THR A 214 8.94 18.82 -9.69
C THR A 214 8.11 19.64 -10.69
N GLU A 215 8.41 19.53 -11.99
CA GLU A 215 7.66 20.25 -13.03
C GLU A 215 6.21 19.77 -13.12
N ARG A 216 5.96 18.45 -13.03
CA ARG A 216 4.60 17.91 -12.95
C ARG A 216 3.86 18.44 -11.73
N SER A 217 4.54 18.58 -10.58
CA SER A 217 3.94 19.15 -9.37
C SER A 217 3.55 20.62 -9.57
N LYS A 218 4.42 21.44 -10.18
CA LYS A 218 4.11 22.84 -10.50
C LYS A 218 2.92 22.97 -11.45
N LEU A 219 2.88 22.17 -12.52
CA LEU A 219 1.75 22.18 -13.46
C LEU A 219 0.43 21.77 -12.80
N ARG A 220 0.48 20.81 -11.85
CA ARG A 220 -0.70 20.44 -11.04
C ARG A 220 -1.15 21.59 -10.14
N GLN A 221 -0.23 22.31 -9.50
CA GLN A 221 -0.54 23.48 -8.67
C GLN A 221 -1.15 24.62 -9.48
N MET A 222 -0.71 24.79 -10.73
CA MET A 222 -1.27 25.76 -11.68
C MET A 222 -2.58 25.27 -12.34
N GLU A 223 -3.10 24.10 -11.93
CA GLU A 223 -4.28 23.45 -12.50
C GLU A 223 -4.24 23.22 -14.02
N VAL A 224 -3.04 23.15 -14.61
CA VAL A 224 -2.86 22.92 -16.05
C VAL A 224 -3.27 21.48 -16.39
N PRO A 225 -4.23 21.27 -17.31
CA PRO A 225 -4.66 19.93 -17.72
C PRO A 225 -3.49 19.07 -18.24
N GLU A 226 -3.45 17.78 -17.87
CA GLU A 226 -2.34 16.87 -18.26
C GLU A 226 -2.19 16.71 -19.79
N ASP A 227 -3.26 16.90 -20.56
CA ASP A 227 -3.22 16.91 -22.03
C ASP A 227 -2.57 18.16 -22.62
N GLU A 228 -2.33 19.19 -21.82
CA GLU A 228 -1.61 20.41 -22.20
C GLU A 228 -0.14 20.38 -21.73
N TRP A 229 0.29 19.35 -20.99
CA TRP A 229 1.67 19.25 -20.52
C TRP A 229 2.67 19.08 -21.68
N PRO A 230 3.92 19.53 -21.56
CA PRO A 230 5.01 19.18 -22.46
C PRO A 230 5.10 17.65 -22.67
N THR A 231 5.44 17.22 -23.88
CA THR A 231 5.49 15.79 -24.26
C THR A 231 6.44 15.00 -23.36
N GLU A 232 7.54 15.61 -22.96
CA GLU A 232 8.57 15.04 -22.09
C GLU A 232 8.03 14.78 -20.68
N LEU A 233 7.05 15.58 -20.22
CA LEU A 233 6.35 15.40 -18.95
C LEU A 233 5.17 14.42 -19.05
N LYS A 234 4.70 14.09 -20.27
CA LYS A 234 3.60 13.12 -20.49
C LYS A 234 4.07 11.67 -20.58
N VAL A 235 5.30 11.44 -21.02
CA VAL A 235 5.88 10.09 -21.19
C VAL A 235 6.34 9.55 -19.83
N ILE A 236 6.46 8.23 -19.67
CA ILE A 236 6.78 7.47 -18.43
C ILE A 236 5.56 7.01 -17.62
N ASP A 237 4.68 6.26 -18.29
CA ASP A 237 4.04 5.10 -17.66
C ASP A 237 4.15 3.82 -18.53
N MET A 238 4.33 3.99 -19.84
CA MET A 238 4.44 2.88 -20.80
C MET A 238 5.69 1.99 -20.63
N GLN A 239 6.77 2.45 -20.00
CA GLN A 239 7.98 1.63 -19.80
C GLN A 239 7.93 0.74 -18.55
N ARG A 240 6.85 0.77 -17.77
CA ARG A 240 6.73 0.04 -16.48
C ARG A 240 5.77 -1.16 -16.48
N ALA A 241 5.09 -1.46 -17.60
CA ALA A 241 4.09 -2.53 -17.64
C ALA A 241 4.68 -3.86 -18.20
N PRO A 242 4.69 -4.97 -17.44
CA PRO A 242 5.00 -6.29 -17.99
C PRO A 242 3.85 -6.79 -18.87
N MET A 243 4.14 -7.15 -20.13
CA MET A 243 3.20 -7.82 -21.02
C MET A 243 3.01 -9.29 -20.61
N ILE A 244 1.76 -9.71 -20.37
CA ILE A 244 1.40 -11.11 -20.12
C ILE A 244 0.93 -11.75 -21.42
N VAL A 245 1.62 -12.80 -21.88
CA VAL A 245 1.21 -13.67 -23.00
C VAL A 245 0.76 -15.02 -22.42
N GLN A 246 -0.45 -15.48 -22.75
CA GLN A 246 -1.02 -16.76 -22.33
C GLN A 246 -0.63 -17.90 -23.28
N PHE A 247 -0.24 -19.06 -22.74
CA PHE A 247 -0.33 -20.34 -23.45
C PHE A 247 -0.81 -21.47 -22.54
N CYS A 248 -1.72 -22.28 -23.08
CA CYS A 248 -2.30 -23.49 -22.51
C CYS A 248 -1.38 -24.69 -22.69
N SER A 249 -1.38 -25.65 -21.76
CA SER A 249 -0.85 -26.99 -21.98
C SER A 249 -1.82 -28.04 -21.43
N THR A 250 -1.97 -29.10 -22.21
CA THR A 250 -2.79 -30.30 -22.02
C THR A 250 -2.05 -31.37 -21.21
N ASP A 251 -2.86 -32.27 -20.63
CA ASP A 251 -2.64 -33.70 -20.39
C ASP A 251 -2.85 -34.31 -18.99
N ASN A 252 -3.61 -35.41 -19.06
CA ASN A 252 -4.25 -36.24 -18.04
C ASN A 252 -3.31 -37.25 -17.37
N ARG A 253 -3.51 -37.55 -16.07
CA ARG A 253 -3.87 -38.87 -15.46
C ARG A 253 -3.54 -38.97 -13.93
N PRO A 254 -4.11 -39.93 -13.16
CA PRO A 254 -4.93 -39.62 -11.98
C PRO A 254 -4.40 -40.10 -10.61
N ASP A 255 -5.21 -39.81 -9.57
CA ASP A 255 -5.24 -40.31 -8.19
C ASP A 255 -4.17 -39.85 -7.17
N LYS A 256 -4.38 -38.65 -6.60
CA LYS A 256 -3.78 -38.15 -5.33
C LYS A 256 -4.80 -37.37 -4.49
N ASN A 257 -6.02 -37.89 -4.40
CA ASN A 257 -7.24 -37.10 -4.12
C ASN A 257 -7.45 -36.60 -2.67
N ASP A 258 -6.52 -36.81 -1.73
CA ASP A 258 -6.63 -36.28 -0.36
C ASP A 258 -5.57 -35.21 -0.04
N LEU A 259 -4.29 -35.48 -0.33
CA LEU A 259 -3.22 -34.50 -0.13
C LEU A 259 -3.30 -33.35 -1.14
N ALA A 260 -3.68 -33.62 -2.39
CA ALA A 260 -3.84 -32.58 -3.40
C ALA A 260 -5.05 -31.68 -3.10
N THR A 261 -6.11 -32.22 -2.50
CA THR A 261 -7.29 -31.48 -2.04
C THR A 261 -6.93 -30.58 -0.85
N ARG A 262 -6.21 -31.11 0.14
CA ARG A 262 -5.76 -30.33 1.31
C ARG A 262 -4.71 -29.27 0.95
N LEU A 263 -3.84 -29.55 -0.02
CA LEU A 263 -2.92 -28.56 -0.58
C LEU A 263 -3.67 -27.53 -1.43
N LYS A 264 -4.68 -27.92 -2.22
CA LYS A 264 -5.51 -26.98 -2.98
C LYS A 264 -6.30 -26.02 -2.11
N GLU A 265 -6.84 -26.50 -0.98
CA GLU A 265 -7.50 -25.68 0.01
C GLU A 265 -6.50 -24.69 0.63
N ALA A 266 -5.28 -25.13 0.96
CA ALA A 266 -4.22 -24.27 1.50
C ALA A 266 -3.64 -23.27 0.48
N PHE A 267 -3.63 -23.60 -0.81
CA PHE A 267 -3.15 -22.71 -1.89
C PHE A 267 -4.24 -21.76 -2.41
N SER A 268 -5.52 -22.11 -2.29
CA SER A 268 -6.63 -21.20 -2.63
C SER A 268 -6.70 -20.00 -1.68
N GLU A 269 -6.15 -20.11 -0.46
CA GLU A 269 -6.04 -19.00 0.51
C GLU A 269 -4.85 -18.05 0.24
N ARG A 270 -3.95 -18.34 -0.71
CA ARG A 270 -2.70 -17.59 -0.95
C ARG A 270 -2.66 -16.68 -2.17
N HIS A 271 -3.78 -16.46 -2.86
CA HIS A 271 -3.86 -15.31 -3.75
C HIS A 271 -4.18 -14.07 -2.94
N GLU A 272 -3.20 -13.15 -2.85
CA GLU A 272 -3.38 -11.77 -2.44
C GLU A 272 -4.40 -11.06 -3.36
N GLN A 273 -5.68 -11.37 -3.24
CA GLN A 273 -6.72 -10.46 -3.69
C GLN A 273 -6.86 -9.39 -2.62
N ARG A 274 -6.35 -8.20 -2.94
CA ARG A 274 -6.30 -7.05 -2.01
C ARG A 274 -7.69 -6.55 -1.58
N PHE A 275 -8.76 -7.01 -2.22
CA PHE A 275 -10.13 -6.80 -1.78
C PHE A 275 -11.10 -7.83 -2.37
N ASN A 276 -12.07 -8.23 -1.55
CA ASN A 276 -12.88 -9.43 -1.70
C ASN A 276 -14.23 -9.15 -2.40
N PHE A 277 -14.21 -8.41 -3.51
CA PHE A 277 -15.41 -7.96 -4.23
C PHE A 277 -15.47 -8.50 -5.65
N GLY A 278 -16.69 -8.72 -6.12
CA GLY A 278 -16.98 -9.21 -7.46
C GLY A 278 -18.29 -8.67 -7.98
N ARG A 279 -18.43 -8.64 -9.30
CA ARG A 279 -19.64 -8.19 -9.98
C ARG A 279 -20.26 -9.33 -10.78
N VAL A 280 -21.55 -9.61 -10.56
CA VAL A 280 -22.28 -10.65 -11.28
C VAL A 280 -22.23 -10.37 -12.79
N LYS A 281 -21.71 -11.33 -13.56
CA LYS A 281 -21.68 -11.28 -15.03
C LYS A 281 -23.00 -11.81 -15.59
N TRP A 282 -23.46 -12.94 -15.07
CA TRP A 282 -24.76 -13.55 -15.34
C TRP A 282 -25.07 -14.55 -14.22
N PHE A 283 -26.36 -14.80 -13.97
CA PHE A 283 -26.83 -15.80 -13.03
C PHE A 283 -28.12 -16.43 -13.54
N ASP A 284 -28.21 -17.76 -13.51
CA ASP A 284 -29.42 -18.51 -13.84
C ASP A 284 -30.18 -18.75 -12.53
N ASN A 285 -31.26 -17.99 -12.31
CA ASN A 285 -32.05 -18.07 -11.09
C ASN A 285 -32.89 -19.34 -10.99
N THR A 286 -33.14 -20.06 -12.10
CA THR A 286 -33.84 -21.35 -12.08
C THR A 286 -32.89 -22.48 -11.70
N LYS A 287 -31.63 -22.42 -12.16
CA LYS A 287 -30.60 -23.42 -11.85
C LYS A 287 -29.72 -23.04 -10.65
N PHE A 288 -29.90 -21.85 -10.10
CA PHE A 288 -29.23 -21.33 -8.92
C PHE A 288 -27.69 -21.22 -9.02
N PHE A 289 -27.16 -20.99 -10.22
CA PHE A 289 -25.73 -20.75 -10.42
C PHE A 289 -25.43 -19.70 -11.48
N GLY A 290 -24.23 -19.14 -11.41
CA GLY A 290 -23.78 -18.09 -12.31
C GLY A 290 -22.29 -17.84 -12.26
N ASN A 291 -21.91 -16.73 -12.86
CA ASN A 291 -20.53 -16.29 -12.96
C ASN A 291 -20.40 -14.83 -12.53
N VAL A 292 -19.30 -14.55 -11.84
CA VAL A 292 -18.95 -13.26 -11.26
C VAL A 292 -17.59 -12.84 -11.80
N ARG A 293 -17.46 -11.59 -12.24
CA ARG A 293 -16.16 -11.00 -12.54
C ARG A 293 -15.51 -10.52 -11.26
N ILE A 294 -14.36 -11.08 -10.94
CA ILE A 294 -13.51 -10.65 -9.83
C ILE A 294 -12.34 -9.79 -10.35
N HIS A 295 -11.53 -9.26 -9.44
CA HIS A 295 -10.34 -8.46 -9.77
C HIS A 295 -9.39 -9.23 -10.71
N GLY A 296 -8.77 -8.52 -11.66
CA GLY A 296 -7.92 -9.13 -12.71
C GLY A 296 -8.68 -9.71 -13.91
N GLU A 297 -9.98 -9.40 -14.06
CA GLU A 297 -10.89 -9.90 -15.11
C GLU A 297 -11.15 -11.43 -15.11
N GLU A 298 -10.70 -12.14 -14.08
CA GLU A 298 -11.03 -13.56 -13.89
C GLU A 298 -12.55 -13.74 -13.67
N VAL A 299 -13.10 -14.81 -14.26
CA VAL A 299 -14.50 -15.20 -14.06
C VAL A 299 -14.56 -16.32 -13.03
N ALA A 300 -15.29 -16.09 -11.95
CA ALA A 300 -15.50 -17.05 -10.89
C ALA A 300 -16.94 -17.55 -10.86
N PHE A 301 -17.09 -18.87 -10.76
CA PHE A 301 -18.35 -19.54 -10.56
C PHE A 301 -18.93 -19.24 -9.18
N VAL A 302 -20.24 -19.04 -9.12
CA VAL A 302 -20.96 -18.90 -7.86
C VAL A 302 -22.26 -19.69 -7.93
N HIS A 303 -22.62 -20.33 -6.82
CA HIS A 303 -23.90 -21.02 -6.65
C HIS A 303 -24.65 -20.37 -5.48
N ILE A 304 -25.98 -20.41 -5.46
CA ILE A 304 -26.78 -19.73 -4.42
C ILE A 304 -26.41 -20.19 -3.00
N ASN A 305 -26.11 -21.48 -2.84
CA ASN A 305 -25.65 -22.08 -1.58
C ASN A 305 -24.29 -21.57 -1.08
N ASN A 306 -23.55 -20.83 -1.90
CA ASN A 306 -22.30 -20.19 -1.49
C ASN A 306 -22.54 -18.87 -0.73
N PHE A 307 -23.77 -18.36 -0.72
CA PHE A 307 -24.13 -17.16 0.01
C PHE A 307 -24.43 -17.47 1.48
N LYS A 308 -23.80 -16.71 2.38
CA LYS A 308 -24.06 -16.81 3.84
C LYS A 308 -25.46 -16.36 4.19
N ARG A 309 -25.87 -15.24 3.59
CA ARG A 309 -27.23 -14.71 3.63
C ARG A 309 -27.80 -14.88 2.24
N LYS A 310 -28.89 -15.63 2.11
CA LYS A 310 -29.56 -15.81 0.82
C LYS A 310 -30.03 -14.45 0.30
N PRO A 311 -29.81 -14.14 -0.99
CA PRO A 311 -30.35 -12.96 -1.62
C PRO A 311 -31.86 -12.83 -1.40
N SER A 312 -32.34 -11.62 -1.09
CA SER A 312 -33.78 -11.37 -0.92
C SER A 312 -34.55 -11.37 -2.24
N ALA A 313 -33.85 -11.16 -3.36
CA ALA A 313 -34.37 -11.13 -4.72
C ALA A 313 -33.49 -11.99 -5.66
N PRO A 314 -33.99 -12.32 -6.87
CA PRO A 314 -33.17 -12.93 -7.91
C PRO A 314 -31.86 -12.18 -8.16
N LEU A 315 -30.79 -12.93 -8.44
CA LEU A 315 -29.49 -12.33 -8.77
C LEU A 315 -29.47 -11.85 -10.22
N ASP A 316 -29.03 -10.62 -10.41
CA ASP A 316 -29.01 -9.92 -11.69
C ASP A 316 -27.61 -9.49 -12.11
N LYS A 317 -27.44 -9.23 -13.41
CA LYS A 317 -26.20 -8.73 -13.97
C LYS A 317 -25.82 -7.39 -13.32
N ASN A 318 -24.52 -7.22 -13.09
CA ASN A 318 -23.88 -6.06 -12.47
C ASN A 318 -24.09 -5.90 -10.96
N GLN A 319 -24.84 -6.78 -10.30
CA GLN A 319 -24.91 -6.77 -8.85
C GLN A 319 -23.54 -7.05 -8.22
N VAL A 320 -23.26 -6.34 -7.12
CA VAL A 320 -21.99 -6.44 -6.40
C VAL A 320 -22.14 -7.41 -5.25
N ILE A 321 -21.22 -8.37 -5.21
CA ILE A 321 -21.10 -9.34 -4.15
C ILE A 321 -19.76 -9.16 -3.44
N TYR A 322 -19.80 -9.31 -2.12
CA TYR A 322 -18.63 -9.55 -1.31
C TYR A 322 -18.45 -11.05 -1.14
N TYR A 323 -17.23 -11.57 -1.25
CA TYR A 323 -16.94 -12.99 -1.03
C TYR A 323 -15.82 -13.16 -0.01
N ARG A 324 -15.90 -14.17 0.85
CA ARG A 324 -14.87 -14.37 1.87
C ARG A 324 -13.62 -15.04 1.30
N ARG A 325 -13.82 -15.97 0.36
CA ARG A 325 -12.77 -16.85 -0.16
C ARG A 325 -13.02 -17.17 -1.63
N VAL A 326 -11.91 -17.27 -2.35
CA VAL A 326 -11.84 -17.88 -3.68
C VAL A 326 -11.35 -19.31 -3.52
N VAL A 327 -12.04 -20.26 -4.15
CA VAL A 327 -11.73 -21.70 -4.13
C VAL A 327 -11.43 -22.12 -5.56
N ARG A 328 -10.24 -22.66 -5.83
CA ARG A 328 -9.87 -23.16 -7.16
C ARG A 328 -10.09 -24.67 -7.23
N SER A 329 -10.84 -25.15 -8.22
CA SER A 329 -11.05 -26.58 -8.47
C SER A 329 -9.82 -27.25 -9.09
N ASP A 330 -9.84 -28.58 -9.16
CA ASP A 330 -8.81 -29.39 -9.85
C ASP A 330 -8.59 -29.04 -11.30
N THR A 331 -9.65 -28.56 -11.95
CA THR A 331 -9.66 -28.10 -13.33
C THR A 331 -9.28 -26.62 -13.48
N GLY A 332 -8.80 -25.97 -12.42
CA GLY A 332 -8.43 -24.55 -12.42
C GLY A 332 -9.62 -23.59 -12.44
N LYS A 333 -10.85 -24.09 -12.36
CA LYS A 333 -12.05 -23.25 -12.30
C LYS A 333 -12.13 -22.56 -10.95
N ILE A 334 -12.42 -21.27 -10.99
CA ILE A 334 -12.50 -20.44 -9.81
C ILE A 334 -13.94 -20.47 -9.29
N ARG A 335 -14.13 -20.68 -7.99
CA ARG A 335 -15.43 -20.65 -7.31
C ARG A 335 -15.38 -19.70 -6.12
N LEU A 336 -16.43 -18.91 -5.91
CA LEU A 336 -16.53 -18.03 -4.76
C LEU A 336 -17.22 -18.73 -3.60
N SER A 337 -16.81 -18.45 -2.36
CA SER A 337 -17.45 -19.00 -1.16
C SER A 337 -17.59 -17.96 -0.05
N GLY A 338 -18.61 -18.16 0.78
CA GLY A 338 -18.97 -17.21 1.83
C GLY A 338 -19.41 -15.86 1.27
N CYS A 339 -20.23 -15.90 0.21
CA CYS A 339 -20.71 -14.72 -0.50
C CYS A 339 -21.78 -13.98 0.30
N THR A 340 -21.85 -12.67 0.10
CA THR A 340 -22.90 -11.79 0.60
C THR A 340 -23.22 -10.81 -0.52
N LEU A 341 -24.50 -10.72 -0.89
CA LEU A 341 -25.00 -9.65 -1.75
C LEU A 341 -25.18 -8.39 -0.87
N LEU A 342 -24.72 -7.23 -1.35
CA LEU A 342 -24.74 -5.96 -0.62
C LEU A 342 -26.07 -5.23 -0.83
N GLU A 343 -27.11 -5.59 -0.09
CA GLU A 343 -28.51 -5.20 -0.36
C GLU A 343 -29.10 -4.30 0.74
N TYR A 344 -28.40 -4.17 1.87
CA TYR A 344 -28.90 -3.45 3.04
C TYR A 344 -27.93 -2.34 3.46
N THR A 345 -28.45 -1.35 4.16
CA THR A 345 -27.65 -0.22 4.66
C THR A 345 -26.46 -0.64 5.54
N PRO A 346 -26.50 -1.71 6.37
CA PRO A 346 -25.30 -2.15 7.10
C PRO A 346 -24.19 -2.71 6.19
N ASP A 347 -24.52 -3.11 4.97
CA ASP A 347 -23.54 -3.57 3.99
C ASP A 347 -22.72 -2.40 3.41
N PHE A 348 -23.13 -1.15 3.66
CA PHE A 348 -22.41 0.04 3.23
C PHE A 348 -20.98 0.09 3.78
N GLY A 349 -20.80 -0.21 5.07
CA GLY A 349 -19.46 -0.28 5.66
C GLY A 349 -18.57 -1.33 4.98
N THR A 350 -19.17 -2.45 4.53
CA THR A 350 -18.44 -3.44 3.73
C THR A 350 -18.04 -2.85 2.38
N LEU A 351 -18.96 -2.23 1.64
CA LEU A 351 -18.66 -1.57 0.38
C LEU A 351 -17.54 -0.54 0.51
N MET A 352 -17.52 0.23 1.60
CA MET A 352 -16.51 1.25 1.86
C MET A 352 -15.10 0.70 2.11
N HIS A 353 -14.91 -0.61 2.35
CA HIS A 353 -13.57 -1.21 2.32
C HIS A 353 -12.86 -1.02 0.97
N LEU A 354 -13.61 -0.78 -0.13
CA LEU A 354 -13.03 -0.42 -1.42
C LEU A 354 -12.29 0.92 -1.39
N LEU A 355 -12.66 1.84 -0.48
CA LEU A 355 -11.96 3.11 -0.31
C LEU A 355 -10.58 2.92 0.33
N GLU A 356 -10.31 1.80 0.99
CA GLU A 356 -9.00 1.53 1.61
C GLU A 356 -7.95 1.12 0.56
N HIS A 357 -8.39 0.72 -0.63
CA HIS A 357 -7.52 0.16 -1.65
C HIS A 357 -6.68 1.23 -2.38
N ASP A 358 -5.38 0.99 -2.58
CA ASP A 358 -4.45 1.96 -3.20
C ASP A 358 -4.88 2.45 -4.58
N ALA A 359 -5.51 1.59 -5.39
CA ALA A 359 -5.98 1.97 -6.72
C ALA A 359 -7.12 3.02 -6.70
N ILE A 360 -7.68 3.35 -5.53
CA ILE A 360 -8.56 4.51 -5.37
C ILE A 360 -7.84 5.82 -5.64
N GLU A 361 -6.52 5.91 -5.41
CA GLU A 361 -5.74 7.11 -5.73
C GLU A 361 -5.79 7.41 -7.24
N GLY A 362 -5.74 6.35 -8.07
CA GLY A 362 -5.95 6.47 -9.52
C GLY A 362 -7.37 6.89 -9.89
N CYS A 363 -8.38 6.64 -9.03
CA CYS A 363 -9.73 7.16 -9.22
C CYS A 363 -9.84 8.65 -8.85
N ILE A 364 -9.11 9.08 -7.81
CA ILE A 364 -9.12 10.45 -7.30
C ILE A 364 -8.38 11.38 -8.28
N ALA A 365 -7.21 10.95 -8.78
CA ALA A 365 -6.40 11.73 -9.70
C ALA A 365 -7.06 11.97 -11.06
N ILE A 366 -7.93 11.05 -11.53
CA ILE A 366 -8.44 11.08 -12.91
C ILE A 366 -9.95 11.39 -12.95
N ARG A 367 -10.30 12.56 -13.51
CA ARG A 367 -11.70 13.01 -13.60
C ARG A 367 -12.59 12.17 -14.52
N LYS A 368 -12.05 11.54 -15.57
CA LYS A 368 -12.81 10.79 -16.59
C LYS A 368 -12.63 9.27 -16.42
N PRO A 369 -13.71 8.49 -16.17
CA PRO A 369 -13.62 7.03 -16.00
C PRO A 369 -13.03 6.26 -17.19
N SER A 370 -13.04 6.83 -18.39
CA SER A 370 -12.43 6.22 -19.58
C SER A 370 -10.91 6.24 -19.56
N LYS A 371 -10.30 7.21 -18.85
CA LYS A 371 -8.86 7.38 -18.72
C LYS A 371 -8.27 6.74 -17.46
N MET A 372 -9.12 6.19 -16.57
CA MET A 372 -8.67 5.53 -15.35
C MET A 372 -7.90 4.23 -15.67
N PRO A 373 -6.84 3.90 -14.90
CA PRO A 373 -6.22 2.58 -14.92
C PRO A 373 -7.27 1.48 -14.79
N ILE A 374 -7.01 0.31 -15.39
CA ILE A 374 -7.95 -0.81 -15.44
C ILE A 374 -8.46 -1.16 -14.03
N GLU A 375 -7.55 -1.20 -13.05
CA GLU A 375 -7.87 -1.52 -11.66
C GLU A 375 -8.72 -0.44 -10.97
N SER A 376 -8.34 0.82 -11.10
CA SER A 376 -9.12 1.96 -10.62
C SER A 376 -10.53 1.98 -11.22
N LYS A 377 -10.63 1.73 -12.53
CA LYS A 377 -11.90 1.63 -13.24
C LYS A 377 -12.76 0.47 -12.73
N TYR A 378 -12.15 -0.67 -12.38
CA TYR A 378 -12.86 -1.80 -11.78
C TYR A 378 -13.43 -1.43 -10.40
N ILE A 379 -12.63 -0.82 -9.52
CA ILE A 379 -13.07 -0.33 -8.21
C ILE A 379 -14.18 0.71 -8.34
N PHE A 380 -14.00 1.69 -9.23
CA PHE A 380 -15.00 2.71 -9.52
C PHE A 380 -16.35 2.07 -9.89
N ARG A 381 -16.35 1.05 -10.76
CA ARG A 381 -17.58 0.32 -11.14
C ARG A 381 -18.18 -0.47 -9.99
N LEU A 382 -17.37 -1.06 -9.12
CA LEU A 382 -17.87 -1.77 -7.94
C LEU A 382 -18.53 -0.80 -6.95
N LEU A 383 -17.93 0.37 -6.72
CA LEU A 383 -18.54 1.43 -5.92
C LEU A 383 -19.84 1.89 -6.56
N GLU A 384 -19.84 2.25 -7.85
CA GLU A 384 -21.04 2.71 -8.58
C GLU A 384 -22.20 1.71 -8.50
N HIS A 385 -21.94 0.43 -8.80
CA HIS A 385 -22.97 -0.60 -8.77
C HIS A 385 -23.40 -0.95 -7.34
N GLY A 386 -22.47 -1.01 -6.39
CA GLY A 386 -22.76 -1.30 -4.99
C GLY A 386 -23.60 -0.21 -4.33
N THR A 387 -23.28 1.05 -4.60
CA THR A 387 -24.07 2.22 -4.15
C THR A 387 -25.48 2.16 -4.68
N ARG A 388 -25.65 1.95 -5.98
CA ARG A 388 -26.99 1.80 -6.57
C ARG A 388 -27.72 0.63 -5.93
N GLN A 389 -27.07 -0.51 -5.73
CA GLN A 389 -27.69 -1.68 -5.14
C GLN A 389 -28.18 -1.46 -3.70
N ILE A 390 -27.42 -0.73 -2.87
CA ILE A 390 -27.78 -0.47 -1.46
C ILE A 390 -28.89 0.59 -1.35
N PHE A 391 -28.83 1.64 -2.18
CA PHE A 391 -29.67 2.83 -2.03
C PHE A 391 -30.78 2.99 -3.06
N MET A 392 -30.88 2.11 -4.07
CA MET A 392 -31.98 2.15 -5.04
C MET A 392 -33.31 1.99 -4.29
N ASN A 393 -34.25 2.92 -4.56
CA ASN A 393 -35.55 3.01 -3.91
C ASN A 393 -35.50 3.25 -2.38
N ARG A 394 -34.39 3.75 -1.84
CA ARG A 394 -34.32 4.22 -0.45
C ARG A 394 -34.59 5.71 -0.37
N SER A 395 -35.09 6.16 0.77
CA SER A 395 -35.29 7.59 1.03
C SER A 395 -33.95 8.31 1.19
N GLU A 396 -33.97 9.62 0.93
CA GLU A 396 -32.85 10.53 1.19
C GLU A 396 -32.38 10.43 2.65
N ASP A 397 -33.33 10.44 3.60
CA ASP A 397 -33.04 10.30 5.04
C ASP A 397 -32.25 9.02 5.36
N SER A 398 -32.62 7.89 4.74
CA SER A 398 -31.95 6.62 4.95
C SER A 398 -30.51 6.66 4.42
N PHE A 399 -30.27 7.34 3.30
CA PHE A 399 -28.92 7.55 2.78
C PHE A 399 -28.09 8.44 3.71
N ILE A 400 -28.64 9.58 4.15
CA ILE A 400 -27.99 10.50 5.08
C ILE A 400 -27.59 9.78 6.36
N GLU A 401 -28.53 9.08 7.01
CA GLU A 401 -28.27 8.32 8.24
C GLU A 401 -27.19 7.25 8.04
N THR A 402 -27.20 6.57 6.89
CA THR A 402 -26.19 5.54 6.58
C THR A 402 -24.78 6.14 6.44
N VAL A 403 -24.66 7.30 5.78
CA VAL A 403 -23.39 8.01 5.63
C VAL A 403 -22.89 8.53 6.97
N GLN A 404 -23.77 9.12 7.78
CA GLN A 404 -23.45 9.61 9.13
C GLN A 404 -22.97 8.47 10.03
N ASN A 405 -23.70 7.35 10.07
CA ASN A 405 -23.31 6.19 10.88
C ASN A 405 -21.97 5.58 10.42
N TYR A 406 -21.66 5.60 9.13
CA TYR A 406 -20.34 5.18 8.65
C TYR A 406 -19.23 6.16 9.07
N TYR A 407 -19.48 7.47 8.97
CA TYR A 407 -18.55 8.50 9.44
C TYR A 407 -18.20 8.31 10.93
N ASP A 408 -19.20 8.07 11.77
CA ASP A 408 -19.01 7.90 13.21
C ASP A 408 -18.25 6.63 13.58
N LYS A 409 -18.64 5.49 12.97
CA LYS A 409 -18.25 4.16 13.47
C LYS A 409 -17.27 3.40 12.58
N GLY A 410 -17.23 3.71 11.30
CA GLY A 410 -16.50 2.93 10.29
C GLY A 410 -15.35 3.67 9.62
N LEU A 411 -15.43 4.99 9.52
CA LEU A 411 -14.44 5.79 8.80
C LEU A 411 -13.20 6.04 9.67
N ARG A 412 -12.02 5.75 9.10
CA ARG A 412 -10.74 6.20 9.67
C ARG A 412 -10.41 7.60 9.14
N ASP A 413 -9.82 8.44 10.00
CA ASP A 413 -9.55 9.86 9.71
C ASP A 413 -8.83 10.06 8.36
N ARG A 414 -7.76 9.29 8.13
CA ARG A 414 -6.96 9.34 6.89
C ARG A 414 -7.70 9.01 5.60
N TRP A 415 -8.90 8.45 5.68
CA TRP A 415 -9.71 8.10 4.50
C TRP A 415 -10.87 9.05 4.28
N PHE A 416 -11.00 10.11 5.08
CA PHE A 416 -12.06 11.10 4.92
C PHE A 416 -12.06 11.71 3.51
N HIS A 417 -10.90 12.08 2.96
CA HIS A 417 -10.79 12.62 1.60
C HIS A 417 -11.33 11.64 0.54
N ARG A 418 -11.13 10.33 0.72
CA ARG A 418 -11.64 9.28 -0.17
C ARG A 418 -13.16 9.15 -0.07
N LEU A 419 -13.72 9.31 1.13
CA LEU A 419 -15.17 9.38 1.34
C LEU A 419 -15.75 10.62 0.65
N CYS A 420 -15.14 11.80 0.79
CA CYS A 420 -15.56 13.03 0.10
C CYS A 420 -15.60 12.83 -1.42
N TRP A 421 -14.54 12.25 -1.99
CA TRP A 421 -14.50 11.90 -3.41
C TRP A 421 -15.64 10.94 -3.79
N TYR A 422 -15.87 9.90 -2.99
CA TYR A 422 -16.95 8.93 -3.25
C TYR A 422 -18.33 9.60 -3.24
N LEU A 423 -18.60 10.46 -2.26
CA LEU A 423 -19.85 11.20 -2.16
C LEU A 423 -20.06 12.07 -3.41
N GLU A 424 -19.09 12.93 -3.73
CA GLU A 424 -19.18 13.86 -4.87
C GLU A 424 -19.32 13.13 -6.22
N ARG A 425 -18.50 12.09 -6.43
CA ARG A 425 -18.33 11.49 -7.75
C ARG A 425 -19.30 10.36 -8.04
N ILE A 426 -19.75 9.67 -7.00
CA ILE A 426 -20.57 8.46 -7.13
C ILE A 426 -21.90 8.66 -6.41
N ALA A 427 -21.90 8.79 -5.08
CA ALA A 427 -23.12 8.65 -4.29
C ALA A 427 -24.17 9.71 -4.62
N MET A 428 -23.81 10.99 -4.62
CA MET A 428 -24.76 12.10 -4.84
C MET A 428 -25.33 12.14 -6.26
N LYS A 429 -24.72 11.40 -7.21
CA LYS A 429 -25.24 11.28 -8.58
C LYS A 429 -26.19 10.10 -8.76
N LEU A 430 -26.15 9.13 -7.84
CA LEU A 430 -26.90 7.89 -7.93
C LEU A 430 -28.09 7.84 -6.98
N VAL A 431 -28.00 8.53 -5.86
CA VAL A 431 -29.11 8.66 -4.91
C VAL A 431 -30.09 9.69 -5.48
N GLU A 432 -31.32 9.24 -5.73
CA GLU A 432 -32.39 10.13 -6.16
C GLU A 432 -32.73 11.07 -5.00
N SER A 433 -32.67 12.37 -5.26
CA SER A 433 -33.03 13.39 -4.29
C SER A 433 -33.83 14.50 -4.96
N LYS A 434 -34.88 14.97 -4.29
CA LYS A 434 -35.69 16.12 -4.71
C LYS A 434 -34.95 17.44 -4.49
N ASN A 435 -34.05 17.49 -3.51
CA ASN A 435 -33.24 18.65 -3.19
C ASN A 435 -31.81 18.21 -2.81
N ARG A 436 -31.03 17.93 -3.85
CA ARG A 436 -29.66 17.43 -3.71
C ARG A 436 -28.76 18.38 -2.91
N GLU A 437 -28.91 19.68 -3.08
CA GLU A 437 -28.13 20.67 -2.36
C GLU A 437 -28.41 20.61 -0.85
N MET A 438 -29.69 20.50 -0.46
CA MET A 438 -30.06 20.33 0.94
C MET A 438 -29.50 19.03 1.53
N MET A 439 -29.56 17.92 0.78
CA MET A 439 -28.98 16.64 1.22
C MET A 439 -27.46 16.73 1.43
N GLU A 440 -26.74 17.36 0.50
CA GLU A 440 -25.30 17.59 0.62
C GLU A 440 -24.99 18.48 1.84
N GLN A 441 -25.73 19.57 2.03
CA GLN A 441 -25.58 20.46 3.19
C GLN A 441 -25.85 19.73 4.52
N MET A 442 -26.89 18.90 4.61
CA MET A 442 -27.19 18.12 5.82
C MET A 442 -26.02 17.18 6.19
N ILE A 443 -25.39 16.55 5.20
CA ILE A 443 -24.25 15.67 5.43
C ILE A 443 -23.00 16.48 5.84
N TYR A 444 -22.71 17.60 5.16
CA TYR A 444 -21.51 18.40 5.45
C TYR A 444 -21.61 19.15 6.78
N CYS A 445 -22.79 19.68 7.13
CA CYS A 445 -23.07 20.26 8.45
C CYS A 445 -22.93 19.21 9.55
N TYR A 446 -23.32 17.96 9.28
CA TYR A 446 -23.11 16.88 10.23
C TYR A 446 -21.62 16.56 10.44
N PHE A 447 -20.83 16.49 9.36
CA PHE A 447 -19.38 16.29 9.46
C PHE A 447 -18.71 17.41 10.25
N TYR A 448 -19.11 18.66 10.02
CA TYR A 448 -18.64 19.81 10.79
C TYR A 448 -18.98 19.71 12.28
N ALA A 449 -20.24 19.38 12.61
CA ALA A 449 -20.70 19.26 13.99
C ALA A 449 -20.01 18.11 14.76
N ASN A 450 -19.52 17.09 14.05
CA ASN A 450 -18.87 15.89 14.62
C ASN A 450 -17.41 15.79 14.17
N LEU A 451 -16.74 16.92 13.95
CA LEU A 451 -15.40 16.95 13.38
C LEU A 451 -14.35 16.43 14.37
N ARG A 452 -13.58 15.42 13.95
CA ARG A 452 -12.44 14.89 14.71
C ARG A 452 -11.15 15.62 14.34
N PRO A 453 -10.19 15.81 15.26
CA PRO A 453 -8.93 16.51 14.96
C PRO A 453 -8.18 15.95 13.75
N GLY A 454 -8.07 14.62 13.64
CA GLY A 454 -7.42 13.98 12.49
C GLY A 454 -8.17 14.20 11.18
N ILE A 455 -9.51 14.24 11.19
CA ILE A 455 -10.29 14.59 10.00
C ILE A 455 -10.03 16.04 9.60
N LEU A 456 -9.99 16.97 10.55
CA LEU A 456 -9.69 18.38 10.25
C LEU A 456 -8.30 18.53 9.62
N PHE A 457 -7.30 17.76 10.09
CA PHE A 457 -5.99 17.69 9.44
C PHE A 457 -6.09 17.26 7.97
N TYR A 458 -6.73 16.13 7.67
CA TYR A 458 -6.85 15.66 6.28
C TYR A 458 -7.76 16.55 5.41
N VAL A 459 -8.75 17.21 5.99
CA VAL A 459 -9.54 18.24 5.30
C VAL A 459 -8.64 19.39 4.88
N TRP A 460 -7.85 19.89 5.81
CA TRP A 460 -6.90 20.97 5.56
C TRP A 460 -5.87 20.57 4.50
N GLN A 461 -5.24 19.41 4.68
CA GLN A 461 -4.20 18.89 3.80
C GLN A 461 -4.67 18.77 2.35
N HIS A 462 -5.91 18.32 2.15
CA HIS A 462 -6.47 18.11 0.80
C HIS A 462 -7.36 19.27 0.31
N GLY A 463 -7.47 20.38 1.04
CA GLY A 463 -8.31 21.53 0.65
C GLY A 463 -9.81 21.22 0.58
N LEU A 464 -10.32 20.36 1.46
CA LEU A 464 -11.69 19.82 1.40
C LEU A 464 -12.69 20.54 2.32
N PHE A 465 -12.43 21.80 2.64
CA PHE A 465 -13.20 22.57 3.63
C PHE A 465 -14.71 22.65 3.32
N ARG A 466 -15.11 22.63 2.05
CA ARG A 466 -16.53 22.57 1.67
C ARG A 466 -17.28 21.35 2.22
N PHE A 467 -16.59 20.22 2.42
CA PHE A 467 -17.19 19.00 2.95
C PHE A 467 -17.45 19.08 4.46
N ILE A 468 -16.95 20.13 5.12
CA ILE A 468 -17.26 20.46 6.52
C ILE A 468 -17.95 21.84 6.60
N ALA A 469 -18.79 22.15 5.61
CA ALA A 469 -19.67 23.32 5.57
C ALA A 469 -19.00 24.71 5.52
N TYR A 470 -17.72 24.77 5.16
CA TYR A 470 -17.06 26.04 4.84
C TYR A 470 -17.25 26.43 3.35
N SER A 471 -16.94 27.67 3.00
CA SER A 471 -16.97 28.11 1.60
C SER A 471 -15.87 27.43 0.78
N ASP A 472 -16.22 27.02 -0.45
CA ASP A 472 -15.31 26.37 -1.39
C ASP A 472 -14.22 27.35 -1.88
N GLY A 473 -13.04 26.82 -2.21
CA GLY A 473 -11.91 27.60 -2.75
C GLY A 473 -11.18 28.52 -1.76
N MET A 474 -11.60 28.53 -0.49
CA MET A 474 -10.92 29.30 0.57
C MET A 474 -9.96 28.41 1.35
N ASP A 475 -8.77 28.96 1.64
CA ASP A 475 -7.83 28.37 2.59
C ASP A 475 -8.14 28.86 4.01
N TYR A 476 -8.14 27.95 4.98
CA TYR A 476 -8.39 28.26 6.39
C TYR A 476 -7.26 27.73 7.25
N GLU A 477 -6.81 28.56 8.20
CA GLU A 477 -5.92 28.13 9.27
C GLU A 477 -6.64 27.13 10.18
N ILE A 478 -5.98 26.01 10.49
CA ILE A 478 -6.46 25.06 11.51
C ILE A 478 -5.66 25.24 12.81
N PRO A 479 -6.12 24.70 13.96
CA PRO A 479 -5.36 24.79 15.21
C PRO A 479 -3.93 24.22 15.11
N MET A 480 -2.97 24.97 15.64
CA MET A 480 -1.54 24.63 15.63
C MET A 480 -1.27 23.24 16.26
N GLU A 481 -2.00 22.89 17.31
CA GLU A 481 -1.84 21.64 18.04
C GLU A 481 -2.15 20.42 17.16
N ILE A 482 -3.09 20.57 16.22
CA ILE A 482 -3.46 19.49 15.29
C ILE A 482 -2.32 19.28 14.28
N LEU A 483 -1.74 20.36 13.75
CA LEU A 483 -0.59 20.26 12.85
C LEU A 483 0.62 19.62 13.54
N LEU A 484 0.90 19.96 14.80
CA LEU A 484 2.00 19.35 15.57
C LEU A 484 1.75 17.87 15.89
N GLN A 485 0.49 17.44 16.04
CA GLN A 485 0.15 16.02 16.22
C GLN A 485 0.38 15.19 14.94
N HIS A 486 0.37 15.86 13.78
CA HIS A 486 0.57 15.26 12.47
C HIS A 486 1.86 15.75 11.81
N ALA A 487 2.86 16.15 12.60
CA ALA A 487 4.12 16.70 12.11
C ALA A 487 4.81 15.79 11.08
N ASP A 488 4.78 14.47 11.32
CA ASP A 488 5.40 13.46 10.43
C ASP A 488 4.70 13.35 9.06
N ASP A 489 3.46 13.80 8.95
CA ASP A 489 2.66 13.74 7.72
C ASP A 489 2.79 15.02 6.89
N LEU A 490 3.52 16.04 7.38
CA LEU A 490 3.71 17.34 6.72
C LEU A 490 4.85 17.29 5.68
N ASP A 491 4.57 17.77 4.48
CA ASP A 491 5.54 17.98 3.39
C ASP A 491 5.97 19.47 3.27
N GLU A 492 6.89 19.75 2.34
CA GLU A 492 7.41 21.10 2.13
C GLU A 492 6.32 22.11 1.74
N LEU A 493 5.30 21.69 0.97
CA LEU A 493 4.21 22.58 0.53
C LEU A 493 3.31 22.95 1.71
N GLU A 494 3.06 21.98 2.57
CA GLU A 494 2.27 22.15 3.78
C GLU A 494 3.02 23.03 4.78
N LEU A 495 4.33 22.84 4.94
CA LEU A 495 5.17 23.73 5.75
C LEU A 495 5.21 25.15 5.19
N ASP A 496 5.32 25.33 3.87
CA ASP A 496 5.28 26.64 3.22
C ASP A 496 3.92 27.33 3.44
N ARG A 497 2.82 26.58 3.37
CA ARG A 497 1.48 27.08 3.70
C ARG A 497 1.39 27.55 5.15
N ILE A 498 1.95 26.78 6.10
CA ILE A 498 1.97 27.13 7.53
C ILE A 498 2.80 28.38 7.82
N ARG A 499 3.81 28.72 7.00
CA ARG A 499 4.58 29.97 7.16
C ARG A 499 3.72 31.22 7.05
N ASN A 500 2.60 31.13 6.33
CA ASN A 500 1.67 32.24 6.17
C ASN A 500 0.66 32.34 7.32
N TYR A 501 0.69 31.41 8.28
CA TYR A 501 -0.29 31.36 9.36
C TYR A 501 0.05 32.30 10.52
N SER A 502 -0.98 32.80 11.18
CA SER A 502 -0.88 33.71 12.33
C SER A 502 0.08 33.22 13.43
N TYR A 503 0.19 31.90 13.61
CA TYR A 503 1.04 31.26 14.62
C TYR A 503 2.36 30.69 14.08
N ALA A 504 2.75 30.98 12.84
CA ALA A 504 3.96 30.42 12.20
C ALA A 504 5.21 30.55 13.09
N ASN A 505 5.42 31.73 13.68
CA ASN A 505 6.55 32.03 14.56
C ASN A 505 6.61 31.15 15.83
N SER A 506 5.46 30.63 16.28
CA SER A 506 5.36 29.72 17.41
C SER A 506 5.42 28.25 17.00
N PHE A 507 5.00 27.93 15.77
CA PHE A 507 4.93 26.57 15.25
C PHE A 507 6.33 25.99 14.96
N PHE A 508 7.14 26.66 14.13
CA PHE A 508 8.44 26.13 13.70
C PHE A 508 9.42 25.84 14.86
N PRO A 509 9.51 26.66 15.91
CA PRO A 509 10.32 26.30 17.08
C PRO A 509 9.84 25.02 17.77
N LYS A 510 8.52 24.80 17.88
CA LYS A 510 7.95 23.60 18.49
C LYS A 510 8.15 22.35 17.63
N LEU A 511 8.03 22.49 16.32
CA LEU A 511 8.30 21.42 15.36
C LEU A 511 9.75 20.93 15.48
N LYS A 512 10.72 21.85 15.49
CA LYS A 512 12.16 21.52 15.68
C LYS A 512 12.44 20.85 17.03
N ALA A 513 11.72 21.24 18.08
CA ALA A 513 11.86 20.62 19.40
C ALA A 513 11.32 19.17 19.44
N GLN A 514 10.36 18.82 18.58
CA GLN A 514 9.90 17.43 18.41
C GLN A 514 10.90 16.59 17.63
N ASP A 515 11.55 17.15 16.60
CA ASP A 515 12.56 16.45 15.79
C ASP A 515 13.86 16.13 16.55
N SER A 516 14.08 16.75 17.71
CA SER A 516 15.27 16.59 18.55
C SER A 516 15.06 15.65 19.75
N LEU A 517 13.88 15.02 19.84
CA LEU A 517 13.50 13.98 20.80
C LEU A 517 13.37 12.63 20.10
#